data_AF-A0A2D6FIE9-F1
#
_entry.id   AF-A0A2D6FIE9-F1
#
_cell.length_a   1.000
_cell.length_b   1.000
_cell.length_c   1.000
_cell.angle_alpha   90.00
_cell.angle_beta   90.00
_cell.angle_gamma   90.00
#
_symmetry.space_group_name_H-M   'P 1'
#
loop_
_entity.id
_entity.type
_entity.pdbx_description
1 polymer ?
#
loop_
_entity_poly.entity_id
_entity_poly.type
_entity_poly.pdbx_seq_one_letter_code
_entity_poly.pdbx_strand_id
1 'polypeptide(L)' 'MVAIEQHWLEGQRLQAAGLFTVDEWSQHQAISYTALMVLGMDGMLRVARRCALEGVAAAV' A
#
# COMPACT_ATOMS: atom_id res chain seq x y z
N MET A 1 2.83 6.63 -1.81
CA MET A 1 2.87 6.65 -0.33
C MET A 1 2.05 7.79 0.25
N VAL A 2 2.33 9.05 -0.09
CA VAL A 2 1.59 10.24 0.41
C VAL A 2 0.06 10.11 0.28
N ALA A 3 -0.46 9.64 -0.85
CA ALA A 3 -1.91 9.48 -1.04
C ALA A 3 -2.55 8.44 -0.10
N ILE A 4 -1.83 7.35 0.22
CA ILE A 4 -2.33 6.30 1.14
C ILE A 4 -2.33 6.85 2.57
N GLU A 5 -1.28 7.58 2.94
CA GLU A 5 -1.18 8.24 4.24
C GLU A 5 -2.28 9.30 4.42
N GLN A 6 -2.50 10.13 3.40
CA GLN A 6 -3.59 11.12 3.40
C GLN A 6 -4.96 10.45 3.53
N HIS A 7 -5.20 9.37 2.78
CA HIS A 7 -6.45 8.61 2.87
C HIS A 7 -6.64 8.00 4.27
N TRP A 8 -5.57 7.46 4.87
CA TRP A 8 -5.59 6.93 6.22
C TRP A 8 -5.90 8.00 7.28
N LEU A 9 -5.21 9.14 7.22
CA LEU A 9 -5.42 10.27 8.13
C LEU A 9 -6.82 10.87 8.02
N GLU A 10 -7.36 10.94 6.81
CA GLU A 10 -8.74 11.37 6.58
C GLU A 10 -9.73 10.41 7.26
N GLY A 11 -9.54 9.10 7.07
CA GLY A 11 -10.38 8.09 7.69
C GLY A 11 -10.39 8.18 9.22
N GLN A 12 -9.22 8.42 9.84
CA GLN A 12 -9.15 8.63 11.29
C GLN A 12 -9.94 9.86 11.74
N ARG A 13 -9.88 10.96 10.99
CA ARG A 13 -10.66 12.16 11.31
C ARG A 13 -12.15 11.91 11.20
N LEU A 14 -12.60 11.21 10.16
CA LEU A 14 -14.01 10.86 9.95
C LEU A 14 -14.53 9.90 11.04
N GLN A 15 -13.72 8.90 11.43
CA GLN A 15 -14.06 8.00 12.52
C GLN A 15 -14.16 8.75 13.86
N ALA A 16 -13.20 9.61 14.18
CA ALA A 16 -13.20 10.39 15.41
C ALA A 16 -14.39 11.37 15.48
N ALA A 17 -14.84 11.88 14.33
CA ALA A 17 -16.04 12.71 14.21
C ALA A 17 -17.35 11.89 14.28
N GLY A 18 -17.30 10.56 14.34
CA GLY A 18 -18.47 9.69 14.35
C GLY A 18 -19.21 9.65 13.00
N LEU A 19 -18.54 10.03 11.91
CA LEU A 19 -19.12 10.08 10.56
C LEU A 19 -19.06 8.74 9.83
N PHE A 20 -18.34 7.77 10.40
CA PHE A 20 -18.35 6.39 9.92
C PHE A 20 -19.15 5.49 10.85
N THR A 21 -19.97 4.65 10.24
CA THR A 21 -20.40 3.39 10.83
C THR A 21 -19.21 2.42 10.96
N VAL A 22 -19.38 1.36 11.76
CA VAL A 22 -18.34 0.33 11.93
C VAL A 22 -17.97 -0.32 10.59
N ASP A 23 -18.95 -0.55 9.72
CA ASP A 23 -18.73 -1.19 8.42
C ASP A 23 -17.99 -0.26 7.46
N GLU A 24 -18.37 1.02 7.39
CA GLU A 24 -17.67 2.01 6.55
C GLU A 24 -16.22 2.19 7.01
N TRP A 25 -15.99 2.23 8.32
CA TRP A 25 -14.64 2.28 8.86
C TRP A 25 -13.82 1.06 8.47
N SER A 26 -14.39 -0.15 8.59
CA SER A 26 -13.72 -1.39 8.20
C SER A 26 -13.32 -1.40 6.73
N GLN A 27 -14.24 -0.97 5.84
CA GLN A 27 -13.96 -0.88 4.41
C GLN A 27 -12.88 0.16 4.09
N HIS A 28 -12.92 1.32 4.76
CA HIS A 28 -11.91 2.36 4.59
C HIS A 28 -10.52 1.85 4.97
N GLN A 29 -10.39 1.13 6.10
CA GLN A 29 -9.12 0.50 6.48
C GLN A 29 -8.65 -0.54 5.46
N ALA A 30 -9.56 -1.38 4.95
CA ALA A 30 -9.23 -2.42 3.99
C ALA A 30 -8.60 -1.84 2.71
N ILE A 31 -9.07 -0.67 2.25
CA ILE A 31 -8.51 0.02 1.08
C ILE A 31 -7.06 0.44 1.36
N SER A 32 -6.79 1.10 2.50
CA SER A 32 -5.43 1.51 2.89
C SER A 32 -4.47 0.33 2.94
N TYR A 33 -4.86 -0.78 3.58
CA TYR A 33 -4.00 -1.96 3.71
C TYR A 33 -3.76 -2.66 2.37
N THR A 34 -4.81 -2.81 1.55
CA THR A 34 -4.69 -3.40 0.22
C THR A 34 -3.72 -2.60 -0.65
N ALA A 35 -3.82 -1.27 -0.62
CA ALA A 35 -2.92 -0.40 -1.37
C ALA A 35 -1.45 -0.56 -0.92
N LEU A 36 -1.20 -0.69 0.39
CA LEU A 36 0.15 -0.96 0.92
C LEU A 36 0.69 -2.33 0.47
N MET A 37 -0.14 -3.37 0.51
CA MET A 37 0.26 -4.71 0.06
C MET A 37 0.63 -4.73 -1.42
N VAL A 38 -0.18 -4.09 -2.28
CA VAL A 38 0.10 -4.00 -3.72
C VAL A 38 1.42 -3.28 -3.99
N LEU A 39 1.67 -2.15 -3.32
CA LEU A 39 2.94 -1.43 -3.46
C LEU A 39 4.14 -2.26 -2.97
N GLY A 40 3.98 -3.00 -1.87
CA GLY A 40 5.00 -3.91 -1.38
C GLY A 40 5.33 -5.01 -2.39
N MET A 41 4.31 -5.63 -2.98
CA MET A 41 4.47 -6.64 -4.03
C MET A 41 5.15 -6.08 -5.29
N ASP A 42 4.73 -4.90 -5.76
CA ASP A 42 5.37 -4.25 -6.91
C ASP A 42 6.85 -3.93 -6.62
N GLY A 43 7.16 -3.45 -5.42
CA GLY A 43 8.53 -3.25 -4.97
C GLY A 43 9.37 -4.53 -5.03
N MET A 44 8.84 -5.65 -4.51
CA MET A 44 9.52 -6.95 -4.56
C MET A 44 9.74 -7.43 -6.00
N LEU A 45 8.75 -7.27 -6.89
CA LEU A 45 8.88 -7.64 -8.30
C LEU A 45 9.95 -6.83 -9.02
N ARG A 46 10.06 -5.53 -8.73
CA ARG A 46 11.11 -4.68 -9.29
C ARG A 46 12.50 -5.10 -8.83
N VAL A 47 12.66 -5.42 -7.54
CA VAL A 47 13.92 -5.93 -6.98
C VAL A 47 14.28 -7.27 -7.63
N ALA A 48 13.35 -8.21 -7.71
CA ALA A 48 13.56 -9.52 -8.34
C ALA A 48 14.01 -9.37 -9.80
N ARG A 49 13.37 -8.48 -10.57
CA ARG A 49 13.76 -8.18 -11.95
C ARG A 49 15.18 -7.63 -12.04
N ARG A 50 15.54 -6.72 -11.14
CA ARG A 50 16.89 -6.13 -11.10
C ARG A 50 17.95 -7.18 -10.78
N CYS A 51 17.72 -8.03 -9.77
CA CYS A 51 18.62 -9.13 -9.43
C CYS A 51 18.80 -10.11 -10.59
N ALA A 52 17.72 -10.42 -11.33
CA ALA A 52 17.80 -11.28 -12.52
C ALA A 52 18.67 -10.66 -13.63
N LEU A 53 18.52 -9.35 -13.89
CA LEU A 53 19.31 -8.64 -14.91
C LEU A 53 20.78 -8.49 -14.51
N GLU A 54 21.07 -8.17 -13.24
CA GLU A 54 22.44 -8.06 -12.73
C GLU A 54 23.14 -9.44 -12.69
N GLY A 55 22.40 -10.51 -12.38
CA GLY A 55 22.92 -11.89 -12.45
C GLY A 55 23.24 -12.35 -13.87
N VAL A 56 22.46 -11.92 -14.88
CA VAL A 56 22.75 -12.17 -16.30
C VAL A 56 23.97 -11.37 -16.77
N ALA A 57 24.11 -10.12 -16.33
CA ALA A 57 25.26 -9.27 -16.68
C ALA A 57 26.59 -9.77 -16.09
N ALA A 58 26.56 -10.51 -14.98
CA ALA A 58 27.75 -11.10 -14.37
C ALA A 58 28.16 -12.46 -14.97
N ALA A 59 27.32 -13.06 -15.82
CA ALA A 59 27.53 -14.38 -16.43
C ALA A 59 27.96 -14.32 -17.92
N VAL A 60 28.09 -13.12 -18.48
CA VAL A 60 28.60 -12.83 -19.84
C VAL A 60 29.97 -12.17 -19.71
#